data_AF-A0A9X7T7N6-F1
#
_entry.id   AF-A0A9X7T7N6-F1
#
_cell.length_a   1.000
_cell.length_b   1.000
_cell.length_c   1.000
_cell.angle_alpha   90.00
_cell.angle_beta   90.00
_cell.angle_gamma   90.00
#
_symmetry.space_group_name_H-M   'P 1'
#
loop_
_entity.id
_entity.type
_entity.pdbx_description
1 polymer ?
#
loop_
_entity_poly.entity_id
_entity_poly.type
_entity_poly.pdbx_seq_one_letter_code
_entity_poly.pdbx_strand_id
1 'polypeptide(L)'
;MLDSAKRDSWISVLFAGALYLIWTCFLYFIYLRTGREHLFVWLQNRYGFFVSRLLALLTSLYCFIIGKMTITDTVTWINLSFAPQTPLTVHTVLFAALCLVNALFGIRSIAMTSTVLLPVVVGFFVMSTNFQNKDYRLLLPIMENGMAPVLKGMMYAGSGFVELLLFLFLKHHLKSKVPYYQFFSLAMSLIDLTLGPNDWRDRRIWPGGSRQAALPGL
;
A
#
# COMPACT_ATOMS: atom_id res chain seq x y z
N MET A 1 -15.19 5.60 -10.15
CA MET A 1 -14.80 4.25 -10.64
C MET A 1 -14.77 3.17 -9.55
N LEU A 2 -14.72 3.54 -8.26
CA LEU A 2 -15.05 2.67 -7.12
C LEU A 2 -16.57 2.46 -6.91
N ASP A 3 -17.42 3.04 -7.76
CA ASP A 3 -18.88 3.00 -7.58
C ASP A 3 -19.52 1.63 -7.82
N SER A 4 -18.87 0.75 -8.58
CA SER A 4 -19.43 -0.57 -8.94
C SER A 4 -19.06 -1.71 -7.98
N ALA A 5 -18.16 -1.48 -7.01
CA ALA A 5 -17.75 -2.48 -6.00
C ALA A 5 -18.01 -1.98 -4.57
N LYS A 6 -18.97 -1.08 -4.40
CA LYS A 6 -19.13 -0.25 -3.19
C LYS A 6 -19.61 -0.99 -1.93
N ARG A 7 -19.96 -2.28 -2.02
CA ARG A 7 -20.58 -3.03 -0.91
C ARG A 7 -19.99 -4.44 -0.64
N ASP A 8 -19.22 -5.00 -1.58
CA ASP A 8 -18.53 -6.32 -1.48
C ASP A 8 -16.99 -6.20 -1.39
N SER A 9 -16.47 -4.98 -1.21
CA SER A 9 -15.02 -4.72 -1.21
C SER A 9 -14.27 -5.42 -0.07
N TRP A 10 -14.91 -5.62 1.09
CA TRP A 10 -14.29 -6.30 2.24
C TRP A 10 -13.94 -7.77 1.96
N ILE A 11 -14.78 -8.49 1.20
CA ILE A 11 -14.52 -9.88 0.77
C ILE A 11 -13.30 -9.92 -0.15
N SER A 12 -13.21 -8.95 -1.06
CA SER A 12 -12.06 -8.81 -1.97
C SER A 12 -10.76 -8.58 -1.20
N VAL A 13 -10.80 -7.77 -0.14
CA VAL A 13 -9.65 -7.51 0.72
C VAL A 13 -9.28 -8.75 1.56
N LEU A 14 -10.25 -9.54 2.03
CA LEU A 14 -9.97 -10.80 2.73
C LEU A 14 -9.31 -11.84 1.83
N PHE A 15 -9.83 -12.03 0.61
CA PHE A 15 -9.19 -12.94 -0.35
C PHE A 15 -7.81 -12.46 -0.78
N ALA A 16 -7.65 -11.16 -1.03
CA ALA A 16 -6.34 -10.57 -1.30
C ALA A 16 -5.39 -10.71 -0.10
N GLY A 17 -5.90 -10.53 1.12
CA GLY A 17 -5.16 -10.72 2.37
C GLY A 17 -4.70 -12.17 2.54
N ALA A 18 -5.56 -13.16 2.26
CA ALA A 18 -5.18 -14.57 2.30
C ALA A 18 -4.06 -14.90 1.29
N LEU A 19 -4.19 -14.42 0.05
CA LEU A 19 -3.11 -14.55 -0.96
C LEU A 19 -1.84 -13.83 -0.52
N TYR A 20 -1.98 -12.67 0.14
CA TYR A 20 -0.87 -11.91 0.65
C TYR A 20 -0.14 -12.61 1.80
N LEU A 21 -0.84 -13.32 2.68
CA LEU A 21 -0.21 -14.14 3.71
C LEU A 21 0.60 -15.29 3.08
N ILE A 22 0.06 -15.94 2.05
CA ILE A 22 0.80 -16.98 1.30
C ILE A 22 2.06 -16.38 0.65
N TRP A 23 1.92 -15.21 0.02
CA TRP A 23 3.04 -14.46 -0.55
C TRP A 23 4.10 -14.09 0.50
N THR A 24 3.67 -13.63 1.67
CA THR A 24 4.53 -13.28 2.80
C THR A 24 5.31 -14.51 3.29
N CYS A 25 4.68 -15.68 3.38
CA CYS A 25 5.36 -16.93 3.70
C CYS A 25 6.44 -17.27 2.66
N PHE A 26 6.14 -17.11 1.37
CA PHE A 26 7.10 -17.33 0.29
C PHE A 26 8.29 -16.37 0.36
N LEU A 27 8.04 -15.08 0.60
CA LEU A 27 9.08 -14.08 0.82
C LEU A 27 9.95 -14.40 2.04
N TYR A 28 9.34 -14.84 3.13
CA TYR A 28 10.06 -15.24 4.34
C TYR A 28 10.94 -16.49 4.11
N PHE A 29 10.47 -17.43 3.29
CA PHE A 29 11.29 -18.59 2.89
C PHE A 29 12.55 -18.16 2.12
N ILE A 30 12.43 -17.23 1.16
CA ILE A 30 13.59 -16.66 0.46
C ILE A 30 14.49 -15.93 1.46
N TYR A 31 13.91 -15.12 2.35
CA TYR A 31 14.65 -14.45 3.42
C TYR A 31 15.48 -15.45 4.26
N LEU A 32 14.95 -16.61 4.62
CA LEU A 32 15.74 -17.62 5.35
C LEU A 32 16.89 -18.19 4.50
N ARG A 33 16.67 -18.39 3.20
CA ARG A 33 17.66 -19.01 2.28
C ARG A 33 18.78 -18.06 1.84
N THR A 34 18.52 -16.75 1.75
CA THR A 34 19.51 -15.75 1.32
C THR A 34 20.59 -15.48 2.39
N GLY A 35 20.40 -15.90 3.65
CA GLY A 35 21.42 -15.73 4.69
C GLY A 35 21.76 -14.26 4.99
N ARG A 36 23.04 -13.86 4.95
CA ARG A 36 23.49 -12.45 5.10
C ARG A 36 23.99 -11.83 3.78
N GLU A 37 23.98 -12.61 2.70
CA GLU A 37 24.46 -12.14 1.41
C GLU A 37 23.46 -11.19 0.76
N HIS A 38 23.97 -10.34 -0.13
CA HIS A 38 23.13 -9.49 -0.95
C HIS A 38 22.27 -10.36 -1.88
N LEU A 39 20.96 -10.07 -2.00
CA LEU A 39 20.03 -10.92 -2.73
C LEU A 39 20.50 -11.21 -4.17
N PHE A 40 21.02 -10.19 -4.86
CA PHE A 40 21.52 -10.33 -6.23
C PHE A 40 22.81 -11.15 -6.31
N VAL A 41 23.65 -11.13 -5.28
CA VAL A 41 24.88 -11.95 -5.21
C VAL A 41 24.50 -13.41 -4.97
N TRP A 42 23.60 -13.67 -4.01
CA TRP A 42 23.07 -15.02 -3.77
C TRP A 42 22.40 -15.61 -5.02
N LEU A 43 21.63 -14.78 -5.72
CA LEU A 43 20.96 -15.15 -6.96
C LEU A 43 21.95 -15.43 -8.10
N GLN A 44 23.01 -14.62 -8.21
CA GLN A 44 24.08 -14.84 -9.18
C GLN A 44 24.82 -16.16 -8.92
N ASN A 45 25.11 -16.47 -7.65
CA ASN A 45 25.80 -17.69 -7.25
C ASN A 45 24.98 -18.95 -7.53
N ARG A 46 23.64 -18.88 -7.42
CA ARG A 46 22.75 -20.04 -7.57
C ARG A 46 22.17 -20.23 -8.97
N TYR A 47 21.87 -19.15 -9.69
CA TYR A 47 21.17 -19.18 -10.98
C TYR A 47 21.97 -18.54 -12.13
N GLY A 48 23.15 -17.99 -11.84
CA GLY A 48 24.05 -17.40 -12.83
C GLY A 48 23.84 -15.90 -13.06
N PHE A 49 24.78 -15.30 -13.81
CA PHE A 49 24.86 -13.86 -14.05
C PHE A 49 23.64 -13.29 -14.82
N PHE A 50 23.18 -14.00 -15.86
CA PHE A 50 22.07 -13.54 -16.70
C PHE A 50 20.77 -13.39 -15.90
N VAL A 51 20.41 -14.41 -15.12
CA VAL A 51 19.19 -14.41 -14.29
C VAL A 51 19.26 -13.32 -13.23
N SER A 52 20.42 -13.17 -12.57
CA SER A 52 20.61 -12.14 -11.55
C SER A 52 20.47 -10.73 -12.12
N ARG A 53 21.07 -10.45 -13.27
CA ARG A 53 21.03 -9.12 -13.89
C ARG A 53 19.66 -8.78 -14.46
N LEU A 54 18.95 -9.75 -15.03
CA LEU A 54 17.56 -9.58 -15.45
C LEU A 54 16.67 -9.23 -14.27
N LEU A 55 16.75 -9.99 -13.17
CA LEU A 55 15.97 -9.70 -11.97
C LEU A 55 16.33 -8.36 -11.34
N ALA A 56 17.61 -7.98 -11.32
CA ALA A 56 18.04 -6.66 -10.86
C ALA A 56 17.42 -5.52 -11.69
N LEU A 57 17.38 -5.67 -13.02
CA LEU A 57 16.76 -4.69 -13.91
C LEU A 57 15.24 -4.61 -13.68
N LEU A 58 14.55 -5.75 -13.56
CA LEU A 58 13.12 -5.80 -13.28
C LEU A 58 12.78 -5.18 -11.93
N THR A 59 13.55 -5.48 -10.89
CA THR A 59 13.37 -4.85 -9.57
C THR A 59 13.64 -3.34 -9.62
N SER A 60 14.69 -2.90 -10.32
CA SER A 60 14.97 -1.47 -10.46
C SER A 60 13.81 -0.73 -11.14
N LEU A 61 13.25 -1.31 -12.21
CA LEU A 61 12.10 -0.74 -12.90
C LEU A 61 10.86 -0.72 -12.00
N TYR A 62 10.63 -1.80 -11.25
CA TYR A 62 9.56 -1.87 -10.26
C TYR A 62 9.68 -0.76 -9.20
N CYS A 63 10.86 -0.59 -8.60
CA CYS A 63 11.13 0.47 -7.62
C CYS A 63 10.90 1.88 -8.21
N PHE A 64 11.26 2.09 -9.48
CA PHE A 64 11.03 3.36 -10.14
C PHE A 64 9.53 3.64 -10.37
N ILE A 65 8.78 2.63 -10.83
CA ILE A 65 7.34 2.75 -11.07
C ILE A 65 6.61 3.03 -9.76
N ILE A 66 6.90 2.26 -8.70
CA ILE A 66 6.22 2.45 -7.42
C ILE A 66 6.58 3.81 -6.81
N GLY A 67 7.85 4.23 -6.85
CA GLY A 67 8.25 5.55 -6.37
C GLY A 67 7.52 6.70 -7.10
N LYS A 68 7.39 6.60 -8.42
CA LYS A 68 6.61 7.57 -9.22
C LYS A 68 5.13 7.59 -8.82
N MET A 69 4.51 6.43 -8.64
CA MET A 69 3.12 6.32 -8.20
C MET A 69 2.93 6.95 -6.82
N THR A 70 3.74 6.57 -5.84
CA THR A 70 3.64 7.09 -4.46
C THR A 70 3.82 8.61 -4.39
N ILE A 71 4.78 9.18 -5.15
CA ILE A 71 4.96 10.64 -5.21
C ILE A 71 3.71 11.30 -5.79
N THR A 72 3.16 10.75 -6.87
CA THR A 72 1.98 11.31 -7.54
C THR A 72 0.77 11.29 -6.60
N ASP A 73 0.52 10.17 -5.94
CA ASP A 73 -0.60 10.01 -5.00
C ASP A 73 -0.45 10.95 -3.80
N THR A 74 0.75 11.04 -3.23
CA THR A 74 1.04 11.91 -2.08
C THR A 74 0.88 13.40 -2.44
N VAL A 75 1.47 13.84 -3.55
CA VAL A 75 1.37 15.22 -4.01
C VAL A 75 -0.06 15.60 -4.34
N THR A 76 -0.81 14.71 -5.01
CA THR A 76 -2.22 14.92 -5.31
C THR A 76 -3.03 15.06 -4.02
N TRP A 77 -2.77 14.22 -3.03
CA TRP A 77 -3.44 14.32 -1.73
C TRP A 77 -3.13 15.64 -0.99
N ILE A 78 -1.86 16.08 -0.96
CA ILE A 78 -1.45 17.36 -0.36
C ILE A 78 -2.16 18.52 -1.06
N ASN A 79 -2.15 18.52 -2.39
CA ASN A 79 -2.78 19.56 -3.19
C ASN A 79 -4.28 19.66 -2.91
N LEU A 80 -4.98 18.52 -2.89
CA LEU A 80 -6.41 18.47 -2.63
C LEU A 80 -6.79 18.86 -1.19
N SER A 81 -5.91 18.60 -0.22
CA SER A 81 -6.23 18.77 1.21
C SER A 81 -5.85 20.14 1.78
N PHE A 82 -4.71 20.70 1.35
CA PHE A 82 -4.14 21.90 1.98
C PHE A 82 -4.08 23.11 1.04
N ALA A 83 -3.72 22.91 -0.23
CA ALA A 83 -3.38 24.01 -1.12
C ALA A 83 -3.75 23.71 -2.59
N PRO A 84 -5.06 23.70 -2.93
CA PRO A 84 -5.52 23.34 -4.27
C PRO A 84 -5.14 24.36 -5.35
N GLN A 85 -4.76 25.57 -4.95
CA GLN A 85 -4.41 26.65 -5.88
C GLN A 85 -2.94 26.64 -6.33
N THR A 86 -2.07 25.90 -5.63
CA THR A 86 -0.66 25.76 -6.01
C THR A 86 -0.50 24.69 -7.09
N PRO A 87 0.34 24.90 -8.12
CA PRO A 87 0.54 23.92 -9.18
C PRO A 87 1.19 22.64 -8.64
N LEU A 88 0.76 21.50 -9.18
CA LEU A 88 1.26 20.17 -8.77
C LEU A 88 2.78 20.04 -8.92
N THR A 89 3.36 20.68 -9.94
CA THR A 89 4.80 20.64 -10.23
C THR A 89 5.66 21.13 -9.07
N VAL A 90 5.24 22.18 -8.36
CA VAL A 90 5.98 22.74 -7.22
C VAL A 90 6.04 21.74 -6.07
N HIS A 91 4.91 21.11 -5.75
CA HIS A 91 4.84 20.07 -4.72
C HIS A 91 5.68 18.85 -5.10
N THR A 92 5.64 18.41 -6.36
CA THR A 92 6.44 17.28 -6.83
C THR A 92 7.94 17.56 -6.70
N VAL A 93 8.40 18.74 -7.11
CA VAL A 93 9.83 19.10 -7.02
C VAL A 93 10.28 19.20 -5.57
N LEU A 94 9.49 19.83 -4.69
CA LEU A 94 9.83 19.95 -3.28
C LEU A 94 9.89 18.57 -2.60
N PHE A 95 8.88 17.73 -2.84
CA PHE A 95 8.83 16.38 -2.28
C PHE A 95 9.97 15.50 -2.81
N ALA A 96 10.25 15.56 -4.12
CA ALA A 96 11.37 14.85 -4.73
C ALA A 96 12.73 15.29 -4.15
N ALA A 97 12.92 16.59 -3.90
CA ALA A 97 14.13 17.11 -3.26
C ALA A 97 14.30 16.58 -1.84
N LEU A 98 13.22 16.53 -1.04
CA LEU A 98 13.24 15.94 0.31
C LEU A 98 13.58 14.44 0.28
N CYS A 99 13.02 13.70 -0.68
CA CYS A 99 13.35 12.29 -0.89
C CYS A 99 14.82 12.12 -1.30
N LEU A 100 15.34 12.99 -2.17
CA LEU A 100 16.74 12.95 -2.61
C LEU A 100 17.70 13.20 -1.45
N VAL A 101 17.43 14.21 -0.61
CA VAL A 101 18.23 14.50 0.59
C VAL A 101 18.25 13.30 1.54
N ASN A 102 17.09 12.67 1.78
CA ASN A 102 17.01 11.46 2.60
C ASN A 102 17.78 10.28 2.00
N ALA A 103 17.73 10.11 0.68
CA ALA A 103 18.49 9.09 -0.02
C ALA A 103 20.00 9.31 0.09
N LEU A 104 20.47 10.57 0.02
CA LEU A 104 21.88 10.94 0.16
C LEU A 104 22.43 10.67 1.57
N PHE A 105 21.64 10.92 2.62
CA PHE A 105 22.00 10.55 3.99
C PHE A 105 21.92 9.03 4.25
N GLY A 106 21.45 8.26 3.28
CA GLY A 106 21.42 6.81 3.31
C GLY A 106 20.28 6.23 4.16
N ILE A 107 20.32 4.90 4.31
CA ILE A 107 19.21 4.12 4.89
C ILE A 107 18.91 4.47 6.35
N ARG A 108 19.90 4.98 7.10
CA ARG A 108 19.67 5.42 8.49
C ARG A 108 18.73 6.62 8.57
N SER A 109 18.87 7.59 7.65
CA SER A 109 17.97 8.75 7.59
C SER A 109 16.54 8.29 7.28
N ILE A 110 16.40 7.43 6.27
CA ILE A 110 15.12 6.85 5.87
C ILE A 110 14.47 6.13 7.06
N ALA A 111 15.20 5.25 7.74
CA ALA A 111 14.67 4.51 8.89
C ALA A 111 14.22 5.44 10.04
N MET A 112 14.97 6.51 10.33
CA MET A 112 14.57 7.48 11.36
C MET A 112 13.31 8.24 10.96
N THR A 113 13.23 8.74 9.72
CA THR A 113 12.04 9.43 9.22
C THR A 113 10.81 8.52 9.20
N SER A 114 10.94 7.26 8.74
CA SER A 114 9.86 6.27 8.77
C SER A 114 9.40 5.98 10.20
N THR A 115 10.31 5.90 11.17
CA THR A 115 9.96 5.64 12.58
C THR A 115 9.11 6.77 13.18
N VAL A 116 9.36 8.02 12.77
CA VAL A 116 8.57 9.18 13.21
C VAL A 116 7.24 9.27 12.45
N LEU A 117 7.25 9.01 11.14
CA LEU A 117 6.07 9.12 10.28
C LEU A 117 5.03 8.01 10.55
N LEU A 118 5.46 6.76 10.75
CA LEU A 118 4.56 5.62 10.92
C LEU A 118 3.54 5.81 12.06
N PRO A 119 3.94 6.16 13.30
CA PRO A 119 3.00 6.40 14.40
C PRO A 119 2.07 7.57 14.14
N VAL A 120 2.53 8.61 13.44
CA VAL A 120 1.68 9.77 13.09
C VAL A 120 0.62 9.35 12.07
N VAL A 121 1.00 8.62 11.03
CA VAL A 121 0.01 8.21 10.01
C VAL A 121 -0.94 7.17 10.57
N VAL A 122 -0.43 6.10 11.20
CA VAL A 122 -1.25 4.98 11.68
C VAL A 122 -2.01 5.35 12.96
N GLY A 123 -1.38 6.05 13.91
CA GLY A 123 -2.00 6.39 15.19
C GLY A 123 -3.19 7.35 15.06
N PHE A 124 -3.07 8.39 14.23
CA PHE A 124 -4.17 9.31 13.98
C PHE A 124 -5.28 8.68 13.11
N PHE A 125 -4.93 7.80 12.17
CA PHE A 125 -5.89 7.15 11.28
C PHE A 125 -6.71 6.04 11.98
N VAL A 126 -6.06 5.17 12.76
CA VAL A 126 -6.75 4.06 13.46
C VAL A 126 -7.64 4.58 14.59
N MET A 127 -7.21 5.61 15.31
CA MET A 127 -7.98 6.17 16.44
C MET A 127 -9.21 6.97 15.98
N SER A 128 -9.13 7.64 14.82
CA SER A 128 -10.26 8.42 14.28
C SER A 128 -11.32 7.57 13.57
N THR A 129 -10.97 6.39 13.06
CA THR A 129 -11.86 5.59 12.19
C THR A 129 -12.69 4.54 12.93
N ASN A 130 -12.42 4.21 14.21
CA ASN A 130 -12.99 3.01 14.82
C ASN A 130 -14.14 3.17 15.82
N PHE A 131 -14.54 4.37 16.26
CA PHE A 131 -15.37 4.43 17.48
C PHE A 131 -16.85 4.79 17.36
N GLN A 132 -17.38 5.30 16.24
CA GLN A 132 -18.64 6.03 16.36
C GLN A 132 -19.80 5.79 15.40
N ASN A 133 -19.87 4.71 14.60
CA ASN A 133 -21.15 4.15 14.12
C ASN A 133 -20.90 2.91 13.25
N LYS A 134 -20.98 1.71 13.83
CA LYS A 134 -20.96 0.44 13.07
C LYS A 134 -22.37 -0.15 13.10
N ASP A 135 -23.12 0.09 12.03
CA ASP A 135 -24.46 -0.48 11.85
C ASP A 135 -24.32 -1.79 11.07
N TYR A 136 -24.22 -2.91 11.81
CA TYR A 136 -23.94 -4.26 11.29
C TYR A 136 -25.04 -4.81 10.36
N ARG A 137 -26.12 -4.05 10.12
CA ARG A 137 -27.27 -4.42 9.29
C ARG A 137 -27.07 -4.15 7.78
N LEU A 138 -25.98 -3.49 7.38
CA LEU A 138 -25.63 -3.23 5.97
C LEU A 138 -24.90 -4.39 5.26
N LEU A 139 -24.73 -5.53 5.93
CA LEU A 139 -24.01 -6.72 5.45
C LEU A 139 -24.81 -7.63 4.48
N LEU A 140 -26.02 -7.24 4.06
CA LEU A 140 -26.85 -8.06 3.15
C LEU A 140 -27.39 -7.23 1.97
N PRO A 141 -27.40 -7.78 0.73
CA PRO A 141 -27.10 -9.16 0.34
C PRO A 141 -25.70 -9.35 -0.26
N ILE A 142 -25.19 -10.57 -0.11
CA ILE A 142 -23.91 -11.06 -0.64
C ILE A 142 -24.07 -11.37 -2.14
N MET A 143 -23.15 -10.87 -2.98
CA MET A 143 -22.90 -11.37 -4.35
C MET A 143 -23.99 -11.06 -5.40
N GLU A 144 -24.48 -9.82 -5.45
CA GLU A 144 -25.51 -9.41 -6.44
C GLU A 144 -24.95 -9.19 -7.87
N ASN A 145 -23.63 -8.96 -8.01
CA ASN A 145 -22.97 -8.63 -9.30
C ASN A 145 -21.89 -9.64 -9.77
N GLY A 146 -21.86 -10.85 -9.18
CA GLY A 146 -20.91 -11.93 -9.56
C GLY A 146 -19.47 -11.74 -9.08
N MET A 147 -18.56 -12.65 -9.49
CA MET A 147 -17.15 -12.71 -9.03
C MET A 147 -16.19 -11.70 -9.70
N ALA A 148 -16.59 -11.11 -10.83
CA ALA A 148 -15.78 -10.16 -11.59
C ALA A 148 -15.38 -8.88 -10.79
N PRO A 149 -16.29 -8.21 -10.06
CA PRO A 149 -15.90 -7.07 -9.21
C PRO A 149 -14.96 -7.46 -8.07
N VAL A 150 -15.06 -8.70 -7.56
CA VAL A 150 -14.21 -9.20 -6.47
C VAL A 150 -12.76 -9.34 -6.94
N LEU A 151 -12.55 -9.94 -8.12
CA LEU A 151 -11.21 -10.09 -8.71
C LEU A 151 -10.54 -8.73 -8.98
N LYS A 152 -11.31 -7.74 -9.45
CA LYS A 152 -10.78 -6.39 -9.68
C LYS A 152 -10.40 -5.70 -8.36
N GLY A 153 -11.20 -5.88 -7.30
CA GLY A 153 -10.88 -5.43 -5.95
C GLY A 153 -9.62 -6.10 -5.39
N MET A 154 -9.45 -7.40 -5.64
CA MET A 154 -8.27 -8.16 -5.24
C MET A 154 -6.99 -7.67 -5.93
N MET A 155 -7.04 -7.35 -7.22
CA MET A 155 -5.88 -6.80 -7.94
C MET A 155 -5.45 -5.43 -7.39
N TYR A 156 -6.43 -4.59 -7.01
CA TYR A 156 -6.16 -3.28 -6.44
C TYR A 156 -5.60 -3.37 -5.02
N ALA A 157 -6.16 -4.23 -4.16
CA ALA A 157 -5.59 -4.48 -2.83
C ALA A 157 -4.21 -5.16 -2.92
N GLY A 158 -4.07 -6.09 -3.86
CA GLY A 158 -2.83 -6.85 -4.10
C GLY A 158 -1.65 -5.98 -4.52
N SER A 159 -1.87 -4.86 -5.21
CA SER A 159 -0.76 -3.97 -5.61
C SER A 159 -0.06 -3.32 -4.42
N GLY A 160 -0.80 -2.91 -3.39
CA GLY A 160 -0.25 -2.35 -2.14
C GLY A 160 0.52 -3.40 -1.32
N PHE A 161 0.15 -4.67 -1.46
CA PHE A 161 0.79 -5.79 -0.78
C PHE A 161 2.14 -6.20 -1.38
N VAL A 162 2.43 -5.83 -2.64
CA VAL A 162 3.72 -6.18 -3.27
C VAL A 162 4.90 -5.45 -2.61
N GLU A 163 4.64 -4.35 -1.88
CA GLU A 163 5.67 -3.54 -1.21
C GLU A 163 6.54 -4.33 -0.21
N LEU A 164 6.01 -5.41 0.38
CA LEU A 164 6.79 -6.30 1.26
C LEU A 164 8.03 -6.90 0.57
N LEU A 165 8.03 -6.98 -0.76
CA LEU A 165 9.19 -7.40 -1.55
C LEU A 165 10.39 -6.45 -1.35
N LEU A 166 10.15 -5.15 -1.11
CA LEU A 166 11.21 -4.17 -0.84
C LEU A 166 12.02 -4.51 0.42
N PHE A 167 11.38 -5.18 1.40
CA PHE A 167 12.02 -5.61 2.63
C PHE A 167 13.17 -6.61 2.39
N LEU A 168 13.04 -7.47 1.37
CA LEU A 168 14.10 -8.44 1.03
C LEU A 168 15.39 -7.74 0.57
N PHE A 169 15.28 -6.58 -0.09
CA PHE A 169 16.45 -5.82 -0.53
C PHE A 169 17.09 -5.04 0.62
N LEU A 170 16.26 -4.55 1.55
CA LEU A 170 16.75 -3.80 2.71
C LEU A 170 17.45 -4.70 3.74
N LYS A 171 17.22 -6.01 3.67
CA LYS A 171 17.78 -7.03 4.57
C LYS A 171 19.29 -6.88 4.80
N HIS A 172 20.08 -6.62 3.76
CA HIS A 172 21.55 -6.53 3.89
C HIS A 172 21.99 -5.36 4.81
N HIS A 173 21.13 -4.37 4.99
CA HIS A 173 21.38 -3.20 5.85
C HIS A 173 20.87 -3.40 7.28
N LEU A 174 20.14 -4.49 7.56
CA LEU A 174 19.65 -4.82 8.90
C LEU A 174 20.74 -5.54 9.70
N LYS A 175 21.14 -4.96 10.83
CA LYS A 175 22.14 -5.57 11.74
C LYS A 175 21.63 -6.84 12.42
N SER A 176 20.32 -6.94 12.65
CA SER A 176 19.69 -8.01 13.44
C SER A 176 18.86 -8.95 12.57
N LYS A 177 18.70 -10.20 13.04
CA LYS A 177 17.76 -11.16 12.45
C LYS A 177 16.35 -10.71 12.81
N VAL A 178 15.53 -10.49 11.79
CA VAL A 178 14.11 -10.19 11.95
C VAL A 178 13.37 -11.52 12.21
N PRO A 179 12.72 -11.71 13.37
CA PRO A 179 11.91 -12.90 13.64
C PRO A 179 10.63 -12.87 12.80
N TYR A 180 10.11 -14.06 12.46
CA TYR A 180 8.92 -14.19 11.62
C TYR A 180 7.69 -13.44 12.14
N TYR A 181 7.52 -13.33 13.46
CA TYR A 181 6.40 -12.62 14.06
C TYR A 181 6.38 -11.14 13.67
N GLN A 182 7.54 -10.47 13.60
CA GLN A 182 7.61 -9.06 13.18
C GLN A 182 7.20 -8.91 11.71
N PHE A 183 7.69 -9.81 10.85
CA PHE A 183 7.37 -9.82 9.43
C PHE A 183 5.86 -10.05 9.19
N PHE A 184 5.26 -10.99 9.94
CA PHE A 184 3.83 -11.29 9.85
C PHE A 184 2.95 -10.21 10.49
N SER A 185 3.40 -9.58 11.59
CA SER A 185 2.67 -8.46 12.20
C SER A 185 2.57 -7.26 11.25
N LEU A 186 3.63 -6.97 10.50
CA LEU A 186 3.62 -5.91 9.48
C LEU A 186 2.65 -6.24 8.34
N ALA A 187 2.61 -7.50 7.89
CA ALA A 187 1.63 -7.95 6.91
C ALA A 187 0.18 -7.78 7.42
N MET A 188 -0.09 -8.15 8.67
CA MET A 188 -1.41 -7.96 9.29
C MET A 188 -1.79 -6.49 9.40
N SER A 189 -0.88 -5.62 9.88
CA SER A 189 -1.15 -4.18 9.96
C SER A 189 -1.46 -3.54 8.61
N LEU A 190 -0.84 -4.02 7.52
CA LEU A 190 -1.15 -3.57 6.16
C LEU A 190 -2.53 -4.03 5.69
N ILE A 191 -2.95 -5.25 6.04
CA ILE A 191 -4.31 -5.74 5.78
C ILE A 191 -5.32 -4.89 6.55
N ASP A 192 -5.09 -4.65 7.84
CA ASP A 192 -5.97 -3.85 8.70
C ASP A 192 -6.12 -2.40 8.18
N LEU A 193 -5.02 -1.79 7.73
CA LEU A 193 -5.02 -0.46 7.12
C LEU A 193 -5.81 -0.43 5.81
N THR A 194 -5.73 -1.50 5.01
CA THR A 194 -6.46 -1.61 3.74
C THR A 194 -7.96 -1.86 3.96
N LEU A 195 -8.32 -2.52 5.06
CA LEU A 195 -9.70 -2.73 5.46
C LEU A 195 -10.36 -1.42 5.94
N GLY A 196 -9.67 -0.63 6.77
CA GLY A 196 -10.24 0.56 7.43
C GLY A 196 -11.08 1.52 6.56
N PRO A 197 -10.61 1.97 5.38
CA PRO A 197 -11.35 2.89 4.52
C PRO A 197 -12.54 2.25 3.75
N ASN A 198 -12.47 0.94 3.50
CA ASN A 198 -13.35 0.26 2.55
C ASN A 198 -14.66 -0.25 3.16
N ASP A 199 -14.79 -0.10 4.47
CA ASP A 199 -15.67 -0.96 5.25
C ASP A 199 -16.99 -0.24 5.62
N TRP A 200 -17.04 1.08 5.90
CA TRP A 200 -18.23 1.63 6.61
C TRP A 200 -18.70 3.08 6.35
N ARG A 201 -18.27 3.80 5.30
CA ARG A 201 -18.75 5.20 5.10
C ARG A 201 -20.18 5.22 4.53
N ASP A 202 -21.19 5.38 5.40
CA ASP A 202 -22.59 5.71 5.04
C ASP A 202 -22.60 6.93 4.10
N ARG A 203 -23.24 6.79 2.92
CA ARG A 203 -23.42 7.88 1.95
C ARG A 203 -24.26 9.04 2.49
N ARG A 204 -24.89 8.94 3.68
CA ARG A 204 -25.70 10.04 4.26
C ARG A 204 -24.91 11.23 4.81
N ILE A 205 -23.59 11.11 5.01
CA ILE A 205 -22.78 12.14 5.70
C ILE A 205 -21.98 13.03 4.73
N TRP A 206 -22.16 12.89 3.40
CA TRP A 206 -21.61 13.82 2.41
C TRP A 206 -22.71 14.35 1.48
N PRO A 207 -23.26 15.55 1.73
CA PRO A 207 -24.32 16.15 0.90
C PRO A 207 -23.74 16.82 -0.37
N GLY A 208 -22.69 16.24 -0.96
CA GLY A 208 -21.90 16.89 -2.00
C GLY A 208 -21.74 16.08 -3.30
N GLY A 209 -22.75 15.29 -3.70
CA GLY A 209 -22.63 14.57 -4.97
C GLY A 209 -23.78 13.66 -5.35
N SER A 210 -25.01 14.18 -5.44
CA SER A 210 -26.10 13.65 -6.31
C SER A 210 -27.44 14.36 -6.08
N ARG A 211 -27.50 15.70 -6.15
CA ARG A 211 -28.76 16.46 -6.26
C ARG A 211 -28.69 17.55 -7.34
N GLN A 212 -28.27 17.19 -8.55
CA GLN A 212 -28.39 18.07 -9.73
C GLN A 212 -28.98 17.38 -10.97
N ALA A 213 -29.57 16.19 -10.86
CA ALA A 213 -30.11 15.46 -12.02
C ALA A 213 -31.60 15.10 -11.91
N ALA A 214 -32.41 15.92 -11.22
CA ALA A 214 -33.87 15.73 -11.18
C ALA A 214 -34.62 17.04 -10.94
N LEU A 215 -34.56 17.96 -11.91
CA LEU A 215 -35.61 18.94 -12.16
C LEU A 215 -35.72 19.12 -13.68
N PRO A 216 -36.62 18.42 -14.39
CA PRO A 216 -37.23 19.00 -15.57
C PRO A 216 -38.25 20.04 -15.08
N GLY A 217 -38.12 21.26 -15.59
CA GLY A 217 -39.08 22.33 -15.30
C GLY A 217 -40.46 22.06 -15.88
N LEU A 218 -41.42 22.86 -15.43
CA LEU A 218 -42.77 23.04 -15.97
C LEU A 218 -43.65 21.78 -15.99
#